data_AF-A0A6J4FDM9-F1
#
_entry.id   AF-A0A6J4FDM9-F1
#
_cell.length_a   1.000
_cell.length_b   1.000
_cell.length_c   1.000
_cell.angle_alpha   90.00
_cell.angle_beta   90.00
_cell.angle_gamma   90.00
#
_symmetry.space_group_name_H-M   'P 1'
#
loop_
_entity.id
_entity.type
_entity.pdbx_description
1 polymer ?
#
loop_
_entity_poly.entity_id
_entity_poly.type
_entity_poly.pdbx_seq_one_letter_code
_entity_poly.pdbx_strand_id
1 'polypeptide(L)'
;MAIETYRWLVAGGYGDPFDRHVFACALAVAIADPLRPPAVALGLSAECLAAVAGRYFPHAPGLLAGLDPDEDGMAAQAIEEPDLRSLLIANGSCGSVEEAWLAHIIARRSLEPNHLWQDLGLSSRGDLGQLMRRHFAPLAEANFGDMKWKKFFYRQLCQAENIVICKSPVCEQCDDFRVCFGTEDGASLLGHSHPAEVRPV
;
A
#
# COMPACT_ATOMS: atom_id res chain seq x y z
N MET A 1 15.06 4.95 -12.62
CA MET A 1 14.70 5.46 -11.28
C MET A 1 13.95 4.38 -10.49
N ALA A 2 12.61 4.34 -10.42
CA ALA A 2 11.88 3.31 -9.63
C ALA A 2 12.11 1.87 -10.12
N ILE A 3 11.98 1.61 -11.43
CA ILE A 3 12.15 0.26 -11.99
C ILE A 3 13.56 -0.30 -11.80
N GLU A 4 14.58 0.56 -11.76
CA GLU A 4 15.98 0.15 -11.55
C GLU A 4 16.20 -0.25 -10.10
N THR A 5 15.68 0.55 -9.15
CA THR A 5 15.65 0.20 -7.73
C THR A 5 14.93 -1.13 -7.52
N TYR A 6 13.75 -1.30 -8.09
CA TYR A 6 13.02 -2.57 -8.03
C TYR A 6 13.86 -3.74 -8.54
N ARG A 7 14.45 -3.63 -9.74
CA ARG A 7 15.30 -4.67 -10.34
C ARG A 7 16.49 -5.03 -9.45
N TRP A 8 17.14 -4.02 -8.86
CA TRP A 8 18.24 -4.22 -7.92
C TRP A 8 17.79 -4.95 -6.65
N LEU A 9 16.63 -4.59 -6.10
CA LEU A 9 16.08 -5.24 -4.90
C LEU A 9 15.72 -6.70 -5.15
N VAL A 10 15.06 -7.02 -6.27
CA VAL A 10 14.67 -8.40 -6.58
C VAL A 10 15.79 -9.27 -7.14
N ALA A 11 16.96 -8.71 -7.45
CA ALA A 11 18.13 -9.46 -7.90
C ALA A 11 18.73 -10.37 -6.81
N GLY A 12 18.37 -10.14 -5.55
CA GLY A 12 18.78 -10.95 -4.40
C GLY A 12 17.72 -10.94 -3.32
N GLY A 13 18.12 -11.31 -2.11
CA GLY A 13 17.28 -11.21 -0.91
C GLY A 13 16.83 -12.55 -0.33
N TYR A 14 16.16 -12.48 0.81
CA TYR A 14 15.65 -13.63 1.55
C TYR A 14 14.13 -13.57 1.69
N GLY A 15 13.56 -14.50 2.46
CA GLY A 15 12.12 -14.58 2.72
C GLY A 15 11.31 -15.13 1.54
N ASP A 16 10.00 -15.11 1.71
CA ASP A 16 9.05 -15.52 0.69
C ASP A 16 9.19 -14.66 -0.58
N PRO A 17 9.24 -15.25 -1.78
CA PRO A 17 9.43 -14.50 -3.02
C PRO A 17 8.34 -13.47 -3.32
N PHE A 18 7.09 -13.76 -2.97
CA PHE A 18 5.97 -12.84 -3.19
C PHE A 18 6.03 -11.68 -2.21
N ASP A 19 6.28 -11.95 -0.92
CA ASP A 19 6.41 -10.89 0.09
C ASP A 19 7.61 -9.98 -0.24
N ARG A 20 8.73 -10.57 -0.66
CA ARG A 20 9.90 -9.83 -1.15
C ARG A 20 9.54 -8.94 -2.35
N HIS A 21 8.77 -9.45 -3.31
CA HIS A 21 8.30 -8.66 -4.44
C HIS A 21 7.46 -7.47 -3.98
N VAL A 22 6.48 -7.69 -3.10
CA VAL A 22 5.60 -6.61 -2.58
C VAL A 22 6.41 -5.52 -1.88
N PHE A 23 7.32 -5.89 -0.98
CA PHE A 23 8.17 -4.90 -0.30
C PHE A 23 9.11 -4.19 -1.28
N ALA A 24 9.66 -4.88 -2.28
CA ALA A 24 10.51 -4.26 -3.30
C ALA A 24 9.74 -3.23 -4.14
N CYS A 25 8.49 -3.52 -4.50
CA CYS A 25 7.62 -2.59 -5.21
C CYS A 25 7.37 -1.32 -4.39
N ALA A 26 6.92 -1.47 -3.14
CA ALA A 26 6.62 -0.34 -2.26
C ALA A 26 7.87 0.51 -2.00
N LEU A 27 9.01 -0.11 -1.68
CA LEU A 27 10.29 0.58 -1.48
C LEU A 27 10.75 1.34 -2.73
N ALA A 28 10.66 0.72 -3.91
CA ALA A 28 11.10 1.35 -5.14
C ALA A 28 10.23 2.57 -5.51
N VAL A 29 8.93 2.53 -5.24
CA VAL A 29 8.05 3.71 -5.38
C VAL A 29 8.41 4.78 -4.36
N ALA A 30 8.59 4.41 -3.08
CA ALA A 30 8.92 5.35 -2.02
C ALA A 30 10.27 6.04 -2.21
N ILE A 31 11.29 5.32 -2.68
CA ILE A 31 12.63 5.87 -2.97
C ILE A 31 12.61 6.81 -4.18
N ALA A 32 11.68 6.61 -5.10
CA ALA A 32 11.50 7.49 -6.24
C ALA A 32 10.66 8.74 -5.92
N ASP A 33 10.07 8.85 -4.71
CA ASP A 33 9.35 10.02 -4.25
C ASP A 33 10.34 11.17 -3.97
N PRO A 34 10.29 12.29 -4.71
CA PRO A 34 11.22 13.40 -4.51
C PRO A 34 10.84 14.29 -3.31
N LEU A 35 9.64 14.13 -2.75
CA LEU A 35 9.10 15.00 -1.71
C LEU A 35 9.28 14.43 -0.31
N ARG A 36 9.29 13.09 -0.19
CA ARG A 36 9.25 12.41 1.10
C ARG A 36 10.35 11.35 1.19
N PRO A 37 11.07 11.28 2.32
CA PRO A 37 11.95 10.15 2.59
C PRO A 37 11.17 8.82 2.64
N PRO A 38 11.84 7.67 2.38
CA PRO A 38 11.15 6.39 2.28
C PRO A 38 10.36 5.98 3.51
N ALA A 39 10.84 6.29 4.73
CA ALA A 39 10.13 5.98 5.97
C ALA A 39 8.77 6.68 6.02
N VAL A 40 8.77 8.00 5.75
CA VAL A 40 7.57 8.85 5.66
C VAL A 40 6.64 8.41 4.53
N ALA A 41 7.18 8.16 3.32
CA ALA A 41 6.41 7.75 2.15
C ALA A 41 5.74 6.37 2.31
N LEU A 42 6.26 5.52 3.21
CA LEU A 42 5.73 4.20 3.54
C LEU A 42 4.93 4.15 4.85
N GLY A 43 4.93 5.21 5.65
CA GLY A 43 4.24 5.21 6.93
C GLY A 43 4.94 4.37 8.01
N LEU A 44 6.24 4.10 7.86
CA LEU A 44 7.04 3.25 8.73
C LEU A 44 8.00 4.10 9.59
N SER A 45 8.31 3.64 10.80
CA SER A 45 9.44 4.20 11.53
C SER A 45 10.76 3.83 10.86
N ALA A 46 11.83 4.56 11.18
CA ALA A 46 13.17 4.22 10.71
C ALA A 46 13.59 2.80 11.13
N GLU A 47 13.22 2.34 12.34
CA GLU A 47 13.54 0.97 12.77
C GLU A 47 12.76 -0.08 11.98
N CYS A 48 11.46 0.16 11.72
CA CYS A 48 10.65 -0.77 10.94
C CYS A 48 11.17 -0.88 9.50
N LEU A 49 11.52 0.25 8.88
CA LEU A 49 12.12 0.27 7.55
C LEU A 49 13.47 -0.46 7.52
N ALA A 50 14.32 -0.24 8.53
CA ALA A 50 15.58 -0.97 8.68
C ALA A 50 15.35 -2.48 8.85
N ALA A 51 14.32 -2.89 9.60
CA ALA A 51 13.96 -4.29 9.78
C ALA A 51 13.48 -4.95 8.47
N VAL A 52 12.65 -4.26 7.67
CA VAL A 52 12.25 -4.73 6.34
C VAL A 52 13.47 -4.91 5.44
N ALA A 53 14.34 -3.90 5.37
CA ALA A 53 15.56 -3.94 4.55
C ALA A 53 16.50 -5.07 4.99
N GLY A 54 16.76 -5.22 6.29
CA GLY A 54 17.61 -6.26 6.83
C GLY A 54 17.07 -7.68 6.60
N ARG A 55 15.74 -7.86 6.66
CA ARG A 55 15.09 -9.16 6.48
C ARG A 55 15.01 -9.59 5.02
N TYR A 56 14.60 -8.69 4.13
CA TYR A 56 14.33 -9.02 2.73
C TYR A 56 15.45 -8.66 1.77
N PHE A 57 16.24 -7.62 2.06
CA PHE A 57 17.24 -7.04 1.15
C PHE A 57 18.60 -6.78 1.82
N PRO A 58 19.20 -7.74 2.56
CA PRO A 58 20.50 -7.50 3.22
C PRO A 58 21.65 -7.28 2.23
N HIS A 59 21.48 -7.62 0.96
CA HIS A 59 22.42 -7.29 -0.12
C HIS A 59 22.37 -5.80 -0.54
N ALA A 60 21.40 -5.05 -0.04
CA ALA A 60 21.11 -3.67 -0.41
C ALA A 60 21.21 -2.72 0.81
N PRO A 61 22.31 -2.72 1.59
CA PRO A 61 22.43 -1.89 2.79
C PRO A 61 22.34 -0.39 2.50
N GLY A 62 22.63 0.03 1.26
CA GLY A 62 22.47 1.41 0.79
C GLY A 62 21.02 1.93 0.87
N LEU A 63 20.01 1.06 1.00
CA LEU A 63 18.63 1.46 1.29
C LEU A 63 18.50 2.30 2.56
N LEU A 64 19.40 2.08 3.52
CA LEU A 64 19.38 2.74 4.83
C LEU A 64 20.25 4.00 4.85
N ALA A 65 20.90 4.34 3.73
CA ALA A 65 21.73 5.52 3.64
C ALA A 65 20.86 6.78 3.77
N GLY A 66 21.17 7.62 4.75
CA GLY A 66 20.42 8.85 5.00
C GLY A 66 19.09 8.66 5.74
N LEU A 67 18.83 7.47 6.30
CA LEU A 67 17.75 7.32 7.26
C LEU A 67 18.06 8.12 8.52
N ASP A 68 17.13 9.00 8.87
CA ASP A 68 17.13 9.71 10.13
C ASP A 68 16.34 8.89 11.17
N PRO A 69 16.99 8.38 12.23
CA PRO A 69 16.31 7.63 13.29
C PRO A 69 15.22 8.44 14.02
N ASP A 70 15.36 9.77 14.04
CA ASP A 70 14.42 10.65 14.73
C ASP A 70 13.24 11.07 13.83
N GLU A 71 13.23 10.64 12.55
CA GLU A 71 12.11 10.89 11.64
C GLU A 71 10.90 10.02 11.99
N ASP A 72 9.82 10.67 12.42
CA ASP A 72 8.54 10.00 12.66
C ASP A 72 7.80 9.72 11.34
N GLY A 73 8.25 8.70 10.62
CA GLY A 73 7.57 8.22 9.41
C GLY A 73 6.17 7.65 9.68
N MET A 74 5.85 7.31 10.94
CA MET A 74 4.53 6.84 11.36
C MET A 74 3.55 7.97 11.65
N ALA A 75 3.98 9.23 11.74
CA ALA A 75 3.10 10.37 11.90
C ALA A 75 2.01 10.37 10.82
N ALA A 76 0.74 10.56 11.20
CA ALA A 76 -0.37 10.54 10.24
C ALA A 76 -0.28 11.73 9.28
N GLN A 77 -0.53 11.49 7.99
CA GLN A 77 -0.62 12.54 6.95
C GLN A 77 -2.06 12.89 6.59
N ALA A 78 -3.02 12.09 7.05
CA ALA A 78 -4.44 12.34 6.92
C ALA A 78 -5.18 11.84 8.16
N ILE A 79 -6.36 12.40 8.42
CA ILE A 79 -7.14 12.11 9.64
C ILE A 79 -7.61 10.65 9.70
N GLU A 80 -7.91 10.06 8.54
CA GLU A 80 -8.39 8.68 8.42
C GLU A 80 -7.28 7.63 8.47
N GLU A 81 -6.01 8.04 8.37
CA GLU A 81 -4.90 7.10 8.26
C GLU A 81 -4.74 6.19 9.49
N PRO A 82 -4.84 6.69 10.74
CA PRO A 82 -4.81 5.83 11.93
C PRO A 82 -5.92 4.78 11.91
N ASP A 83 -7.10 5.12 11.41
CA ASP A 83 -8.25 4.21 11.33
C ASP A 83 -8.03 3.14 10.24
N LEU A 84 -7.48 3.53 9.09
CA LEU A 84 -7.06 2.58 8.05
C LEU A 84 -6.01 1.59 8.56
N ARG A 85 -4.99 2.07 9.29
CA ARG A 85 -3.98 1.19 9.89
C ARG A 85 -4.61 0.24 10.90
N SER A 86 -5.48 0.75 11.77
CA SER A 86 -6.16 -0.03 12.79
C SER A 86 -7.06 -1.11 12.16
N LEU A 87 -7.78 -0.77 11.08
CA LEU A 87 -8.56 -1.73 10.30
C LEU A 87 -7.69 -2.85 9.75
N LEU A 88 -6.54 -2.53 9.14
CA LEU A 88 -5.64 -3.53 8.56
C LEU A 88 -5.00 -4.42 9.64
N ILE A 89 -4.50 -3.83 10.73
CA ILE A 89 -3.88 -4.55 11.85
C ILE A 89 -4.90 -5.51 12.50
N ALA A 90 -6.13 -5.04 12.74
CA ALA A 90 -7.18 -5.86 13.35
C ALA A 90 -7.62 -7.05 12.48
N ASN A 91 -7.29 -7.02 11.19
CA ASN A 91 -7.64 -8.06 10.23
C ASN A 91 -6.42 -8.74 9.61
N GLY A 92 -5.27 -8.74 10.30
CA GLY A 92 -4.13 -9.57 9.93
C GLY A 92 -4.49 -11.06 10.01
N SER A 93 -3.99 -11.86 9.06
CA SER A 93 -4.27 -13.30 8.99
C SER A 93 -3.68 -14.07 10.18
N CYS A 94 -2.48 -13.71 10.63
CA CYS A 94 -1.78 -14.42 11.70
C CYS A 94 -1.05 -13.54 12.72
N GLY A 95 -1.16 -12.21 12.61
CA GLY A 95 -0.52 -11.25 13.51
C GLY A 95 1.00 -11.17 13.32
N SER A 96 1.50 -11.42 12.11
CA SER A 96 2.94 -11.39 11.82
C SER A 96 3.51 -9.97 11.83
N VAL A 97 4.82 -9.84 11.97
CA VAL A 97 5.47 -8.52 11.88
C VAL A 97 5.37 -7.95 10.47
N GLU A 98 5.37 -8.81 9.45
CA GLU A 98 5.12 -8.44 8.05
C GLU A 98 3.75 -7.80 7.87
N GLU A 99 2.71 -8.36 8.50
CA GLU A 99 1.35 -7.79 8.46
C GLU A 99 1.30 -6.40 9.08
N ALA A 100 2.02 -6.16 10.18
CA ALA A 100 2.12 -4.83 10.79
C ALA A 100 2.80 -3.83 9.83
N TRP A 101 3.92 -4.20 9.21
CA TRP A 101 4.59 -3.35 8.21
C TRP A 101 3.70 -3.09 7.00
N LEU A 102 3.04 -4.12 6.48
CA LEU A 102 2.14 -4.02 5.33
C LEU A 102 0.91 -3.18 5.66
N ALA A 103 0.35 -3.27 6.87
CA ALA A 103 -0.77 -2.45 7.30
C ALA A 103 -0.42 -0.95 7.25
N HIS A 104 0.76 -0.58 7.73
CA HIS A 104 1.27 0.79 7.65
C HIS A 104 1.45 1.25 6.20
N ILE A 105 2.11 0.43 5.37
CA ILE A 105 2.35 0.73 3.96
C ILE A 105 1.02 0.89 3.20
N ILE A 106 0.10 -0.06 3.34
CA ILE A 106 -1.19 -0.05 2.64
C ILE A 106 -2.03 1.14 3.08
N ALA A 107 -2.08 1.47 4.37
CA ALA A 107 -2.79 2.64 4.85
C ALA A 107 -2.21 3.94 4.26
N ARG A 108 -0.89 4.12 4.33
CA ARG A 108 -0.20 5.29 3.77
C ARG A 108 -0.45 5.43 2.26
N ARG A 109 -0.29 4.35 1.50
CA ARG A 109 -0.50 4.34 0.04
C ARG A 109 -1.99 4.41 -0.35
N SER A 110 -2.90 4.19 0.57
CA SER A 110 -4.34 4.40 0.34
C SER A 110 -4.70 5.88 0.20
N LEU A 111 -3.90 6.78 0.76
CA LEU A 111 -4.10 8.24 0.69
C LEU A 111 -3.66 8.86 -0.64
N GLU A 112 -2.89 8.12 -1.43
CA GLU A 112 -2.34 8.57 -2.70
C GLU A 112 -3.42 8.61 -3.80
N PRO A 113 -3.22 9.39 -4.88
CA PRO A 113 -4.30 9.69 -5.82
C PRO A 113 -4.66 8.54 -6.78
N ASN A 114 -3.81 7.54 -6.98
CA ASN A 114 -4.03 6.50 -7.99
C ASN A 114 -4.80 5.30 -7.42
N HIS A 115 -4.92 4.22 -8.21
CA HIS A 115 -5.39 2.95 -7.66
C HIS A 115 -4.35 2.39 -6.68
N LEU A 116 -4.81 1.72 -5.61
CA LEU A 116 -3.92 1.28 -4.53
C LEU A 116 -2.79 0.38 -5.04
N TRP A 117 -3.07 -0.51 -6.00
CA TRP A 117 -2.05 -1.38 -6.57
C TRP A 117 -0.99 -0.58 -7.35
N GLN A 118 -1.37 0.52 -8.02
CA GLN A 118 -0.43 1.41 -8.72
C GLN A 118 0.43 2.16 -7.70
N ASP A 119 -0.19 2.69 -6.65
CA ASP A 119 0.51 3.42 -5.59
C ASP A 119 1.45 2.52 -4.78
N LEU A 120 1.14 1.23 -4.65
CA LEU A 120 2.05 0.22 -4.08
C LEU A 120 3.15 -0.23 -5.05
N GLY A 121 3.08 0.18 -6.32
CA GLY A 121 4.01 -0.28 -7.36
C GLY A 121 3.76 -1.71 -7.84
N LEU A 122 2.64 -2.34 -7.49
CA LEU A 122 2.30 -3.69 -7.96
C LEU A 122 2.01 -3.70 -9.46
N SER A 123 2.07 -4.87 -10.10
CA SER A 123 1.87 -4.97 -11.56
C SER A 123 0.40 -4.97 -11.95
N SER A 124 -0.46 -5.43 -11.04
CA SER A 124 -1.89 -5.55 -11.29
C SER A 124 -2.73 -5.47 -10.01
N ARG A 125 -4.03 -5.22 -10.19
CA ARG A 125 -5.04 -5.44 -9.14
C ARG A 125 -5.05 -6.88 -8.61
N GLY A 126 -4.69 -7.85 -9.45
CA GLY A 126 -4.58 -9.27 -9.08
C GLY A 126 -3.51 -9.50 -8.01
N ASP A 127 -2.34 -8.85 -8.15
CA ASP A 127 -1.24 -8.92 -7.18
C ASP A 127 -1.70 -8.33 -5.83
N LEU A 128 -2.41 -7.21 -5.86
CA LEU A 128 -3.01 -6.63 -4.65
C LEU A 128 -4.03 -7.58 -4.03
N GLY A 129 -4.87 -8.22 -4.83
CA GLY A 129 -5.79 -9.25 -4.35
C GLY A 129 -5.07 -10.44 -3.70
N GLN A 130 -3.93 -10.87 -4.25
CA GLN A 130 -3.10 -11.92 -3.66
C GLN A 130 -2.47 -11.48 -2.33
N LEU A 131 -1.94 -10.26 -2.27
CA LEU A 131 -1.43 -9.64 -1.05
C LEU A 131 -2.49 -9.64 0.05
N MET A 132 -3.69 -9.15 -0.26
CA MET A 132 -4.78 -9.09 0.70
C MET A 132 -5.25 -10.48 1.14
N ARG A 133 -5.39 -11.46 0.22
CA ARG A 133 -5.75 -12.84 0.60
C ARG A 133 -4.72 -13.51 1.50
N ARG A 134 -3.44 -13.19 1.32
CA ARG A 134 -2.34 -13.81 2.07
C ARG A 134 -2.25 -13.23 3.48
N HIS A 135 -2.18 -11.91 3.59
CA HIS A 135 -1.84 -11.20 4.84
C HIS A 135 -3.05 -10.62 5.57
N PHE A 136 -4.17 -10.45 4.89
CA PHE A 136 -5.39 -9.83 5.43
C PHE A 136 -6.63 -10.64 5.02
N ALA A 137 -6.58 -11.97 5.21
CA ALA A 137 -7.61 -12.89 4.76
C ALA A 137 -9.04 -12.50 5.19
N PRO A 138 -9.29 -12.06 6.44
CA PRO A 138 -10.62 -11.59 6.85
C PRO A 138 -11.17 -10.45 5.98
N LEU A 139 -10.33 -9.47 5.61
CA LEU A 139 -10.73 -8.38 4.71
C LEU A 139 -10.97 -8.88 3.28
N ALA A 140 -10.15 -9.82 2.81
CA ALA A 140 -10.30 -10.40 1.48
C ALA A 140 -11.57 -11.24 1.33
N GLU A 141 -11.94 -12.00 2.35
CA GLU A 141 -13.20 -12.75 2.39
C GLU A 141 -14.42 -11.80 2.45
N ALA A 142 -14.33 -10.74 3.24
CA ALA A 142 -15.38 -9.73 3.34
C ALA A 142 -15.55 -8.91 2.05
N ASN A 143 -14.48 -8.73 1.24
CA ASN A 143 -14.53 -8.08 -0.07
C ASN A 143 -14.89 -9.04 -1.21
N PHE A 144 -15.87 -9.93 -1.00
CA PHE A 144 -16.26 -10.98 -1.95
C PHE A 144 -16.65 -10.46 -3.35
N GLY A 145 -17.25 -9.27 -3.43
CA GLY A 145 -17.68 -8.69 -4.70
C GLY A 145 -16.57 -8.05 -5.53
N ASP A 146 -15.30 -8.14 -5.10
CA ASP A 146 -14.17 -7.43 -5.70
C ASP A 146 -14.48 -5.93 -5.85
N MET A 147 -14.84 -5.28 -4.74
CA MET A 147 -14.89 -3.82 -4.68
C MET A 147 -13.46 -3.28 -4.70
N LYS A 148 -13.23 -2.14 -5.36
CA LYS A 148 -11.93 -1.45 -5.33
C LYS A 148 -11.48 -1.25 -3.88
N TRP A 149 -10.26 -1.65 -3.55
CA TRP A 149 -9.80 -1.76 -2.16
C TRP A 149 -9.96 -0.48 -1.33
N LYS A 150 -9.61 0.69 -1.89
CA LYS A 150 -9.83 1.97 -1.19
C LYS A 150 -11.32 2.16 -0.86
N LYS A 151 -12.22 1.95 -1.83
CA LYS A 151 -13.68 2.05 -1.60
C LYS A 151 -14.17 1.06 -0.55
N PHE A 152 -13.63 -0.16 -0.56
CA PHE A 152 -13.93 -1.18 0.44
C PHE A 152 -13.49 -0.74 1.85
N PHE A 153 -12.26 -0.22 2.02
CA PHE A 153 -11.78 0.25 3.32
C PHE A 153 -12.63 1.39 3.88
N TYR A 154 -12.91 2.43 3.09
CA TYR A 154 -13.78 3.52 3.55
C TYR A 154 -15.20 3.03 3.88
N ARG A 155 -15.72 2.03 3.16
CA ARG A 155 -16.98 1.38 3.52
C ARG A 155 -16.92 0.69 4.88
N GLN A 156 -15.85 -0.07 5.16
CA GLN A 156 -15.67 -0.74 6.46
C GLN A 156 -15.59 0.29 7.60
N LEU A 157 -14.80 1.35 7.42
CA LEU A 157 -14.68 2.41 8.42
C LEU A 157 -16.02 3.10 8.69
N CYS A 158 -16.76 3.51 7.65
CA CYS A 158 -18.07 4.13 7.83
C CYS A 158 -19.08 3.17 8.48
N GLN A 159 -19.05 1.88 8.15
CA GLN A 159 -19.94 0.88 8.74
C GLN A 159 -19.66 0.68 10.24
N ALA A 160 -18.39 0.70 10.66
CA ALA A 160 -18.01 0.63 12.08
C ALA A 160 -18.59 1.80 12.89
N GLU A 161 -18.68 2.98 12.26
CA GLU A 161 -19.28 4.19 12.83
C GLU A 161 -20.81 4.27 12.65
N ASN A 162 -21.47 3.21 12.19
CA ASN A 162 -22.90 3.17 11.88
C ASN A 162 -23.35 4.24 10.84
N ILE A 163 -22.44 4.67 9.97
CA ILE A 163 -22.70 5.62 8.88
C ILE A 163 -23.01 4.86 7.59
N VAL A 164 -24.16 5.16 6.99
CA VAL A 164 -24.57 4.59 5.71
C VAL A 164 -24.05 5.44 4.55
N ILE A 165 -23.09 4.90 3.80
CA ILE A 165 -22.53 5.57 2.60
C ILE A 165 -23.08 5.05 1.27
N CYS A 166 -23.79 3.91 1.28
CA CYS A 166 -24.34 3.30 0.08
C CYS A 166 -25.69 3.92 -0.28
N LYS A 167 -25.89 4.29 -1.55
CA LYS A 167 -27.15 4.84 -2.07
C LYS A 167 -28.24 3.78 -2.29
N SER A 168 -27.86 2.51 -2.35
CA SER A 168 -28.77 1.39 -2.59
C SER A 168 -28.49 0.25 -1.60
N PRO A 169 -29.54 -0.44 -1.11
CA PRO A 169 -29.38 -1.66 -0.31
C PRO A 169 -28.84 -2.84 -1.14
N VAL A 170 -28.96 -2.78 -2.47
CA VAL A 170 -28.44 -3.80 -3.41
C VAL A 170 -27.40 -3.14 -4.31
N CYS A 171 -26.13 -3.54 -4.17
CA CYS A 171 -25.01 -2.91 -4.88
C CYS A 171 -25.21 -2.91 -6.39
N GLU A 172 -25.67 -4.02 -6.98
CA GLU A 172 -25.88 -4.18 -8.43
C GLU A 172 -26.93 -3.25 -9.03
N GLN A 173 -27.84 -2.71 -8.20
CA GLN A 173 -28.88 -1.76 -8.62
C GLN A 173 -28.47 -0.30 -8.36
N CYS A 174 -27.26 -0.07 -7.82
CA CYS A 174 -26.75 1.27 -7.57
C CYS A 174 -26.22 1.89 -8.87
N ASP A 175 -26.61 3.13 -9.18
CA ASP A 175 -26.11 3.87 -10.33
C ASP A 175 -24.57 4.03 -10.32
N ASP A 176 -23.97 4.03 -9.13
CA ASP A 176 -22.52 4.13 -8.93
C ASP A 176 -21.81 2.77 -8.90
N PHE A 177 -22.48 1.66 -9.24
CA PHE A 177 -21.90 0.31 -9.17
C PHE A 177 -20.55 0.25 -9.89
N ARG A 178 -20.46 0.82 -11.10
CA ARG A 178 -19.21 0.84 -11.89
C ARG A 178 -18.08 1.63 -11.23
N VAL A 179 -18.39 2.61 -10.38
CA VAL A 179 -17.38 3.38 -9.63
C VAL A 179 -16.73 2.48 -8.58
N CYS A 180 -17.53 1.67 -7.90
CA CYS A 180 -17.08 0.78 -6.81
C CYS A 180 -16.48 -0.54 -7.30
N PHE A 181 -17.01 -1.12 -8.38
CA PHE A 181 -16.71 -2.48 -8.84
C PHE A 181 -16.12 -2.54 -10.26
N GLY A 182 -16.01 -1.40 -10.95
CA GLY A 182 -15.43 -1.37 -12.29
C GLY A 182 -13.93 -1.72 -12.31
N THR A 183 -13.40 -1.87 -13.53
CA THR A 183 -11.98 -2.10 -13.77
C THR A 183 -11.12 -0.96 -13.22
N GLU A 184 -9.85 -1.29 -12.96
CA GLU A 184 -8.79 -0.34 -12.61
C GLU A 184 -7.75 -0.44 -13.73
N ASP A 185 -7.81 0.49 -14.68
CA ASP A 185 -6.91 0.54 -15.82
C ASP A 185 -5.72 1.49 -15.56
N GLY A 186 -4.64 1.34 -16.31
CA GLY A 186 -3.44 2.18 -16.20
C GLY A 186 -2.18 1.37 -15.91
N ALA A 187 -1.06 2.05 -15.73
CA ALA A 187 0.23 1.39 -15.48
C ALA A 187 0.66 1.56 -14.02
N SER A 188 1.47 0.63 -13.54
CA SER A 188 2.11 0.71 -12.23
C SER A 188 3.05 1.91 -12.14
N LEU A 189 3.13 2.56 -10.98
CA LEU A 189 4.13 3.62 -10.74
C LEU A 189 5.57 3.12 -10.86
N LEU A 190 5.82 1.80 -10.72
CA LEU A 190 7.14 1.25 -11.04
C LEU A 190 7.54 1.47 -12.50
N GLY A 191 6.58 1.42 -13.42
CA GLY A 191 6.81 1.57 -14.85
C GLY A 191 6.84 3.03 -15.32
N HIS A 192 6.48 3.99 -14.46
CA HIS A 192 6.42 5.40 -14.82
C HIS A 192 7.80 6.04 -14.66
N SER A 193 8.37 6.47 -15.79
CA SER A 193 9.46 7.45 -15.79
C SER A 193 8.79 8.82 -15.69
N HIS A 194 8.74 9.45 -14.53
CA HIS A 194 8.06 10.75 -14.40
C HIS A 194 8.77 11.80 -15.26
N PRO A 195 8.13 12.45 -16.24
CA PRO A 195 8.53 13.79 -16.61
C PRO A 195 7.94 14.72 -15.54
N ALA A 196 8.80 15.48 -14.88
CA ALA A 196 8.37 16.56 -14.00
C ALA A 196 7.60 17.60 -14.84
N GLU A 197 6.32 17.80 -14.57
CA GLU A 197 5.62 19.05 -14.91
C GLU A 197 4.37 19.19 -14.05
N VAL A 198 4.54 19.91 -12.93
CA VAL A 198 3.45 20.54 -12.20
C VAL A 198 2.98 21.71 -13.06
N ARG A 199 1.76 21.65 -13.59
CA ARG A 199 1.09 22.85 -14.12
C ARG A 199 0.47 23.63 -12.95
N PRO A 200 0.77 24.93 -12.79
CA PRO A 200 0.02 25.75 -11.87
C PRO A 200 -1.38 26.04 -12.44
N VAL A 201 -2.32 26.23 -11.50
CA VAL A 201 -3.72 26.63 -11.70
C VAL A 201 -3.81 27.97 -12.43
#